data_AF-A0A544YL16-F1
#
_entry.id   AF-A0A544YL16-F1
#
_cell.length_a   1.000
_cell.length_b   1.000
_cell.length_c   1.000
_cell.angle_alpha   90.00
_cell.angle_beta   90.00
_cell.angle_gamma   90.00
#
_symmetry.space_group_name_H-M   'P 1'
#
loop_
_entity.id
_entity.type
_entity.pdbx_description
1 polymer ?
#
loop_
_entity_poly.entity_id
_entity_poly.type
_entity_poly.pdbx_seq_one_letter_code
_entity_poly.pdbx_strand_id
1 'polypeptide(L)'
;MTRREVAVLVGLQASGKTTFYRQHLVATHVHVSKDNWPNARRRQRRQLRTIAESLEQGRDVAVDNTNPSPEEWGPLVVAAREHGARVVAYWFPPDLAASLERNALRPGRARVPEVGMYATVKRLRRPRLSDGFDAVRTVTFDGRGGFAVREEDDPGERPR
;
A
#
# COMPACT_ATOMS: atom_id res chain seq x y z
N MET A 1 8.55 21.98 -11.29
CA MET A 1 9.07 20.88 -10.46
C MET A 1 7.95 19.87 -10.28
N THR A 2 8.17 18.60 -10.65
CA THR A 2 7.19 17.53 -10.42
C THR A 2 7.08 17.26 -8.91
N ARG A 3 5.85 17.31 -8.38
CA ARG A 3 5.57 16.99 -6.98
C ARG A 3 5.89 15.51 -6.74
N ARG A 4 6.65 15.21 -5.68
CA ARG A 4 7.02 13.82 -5.31
C ARG A 4 5.80 13.00 -4.96
N GLU A 5 5.88 11.68 -5.07
CA GLU A 5 4.78 10.76 -4.77
C GLU A 5 5.12 9.75 -3.67
N VAL A 6 4.19 9.56 -2.73
CA VAL A 6 4.14 8.41 -1.81
C VAL A 6 2.98 7.52 -2.20
N ALA A 7 3.30 6.38 -2.83
CA ALA A 7 2.36 5.33 -3.19
C ALA A 7 2.15 4.40 -1.97
N VAL A 8 0.95 4.40 -1.39
CA VAL A 8 0.59 3.54 -0.26
C VAL A 8 -0.19 2.35 -0.79
N LEU A 9 0.37 1.13 -0.68
CA LEU A 9 -0.33 -0.08 -1.07
C LEU A 9 -1.26 -0.52 0.07
N VAL A 10 -2.53 -0.76 -0.23
CA VAL A 10 -3.57 -1.04 0.76
C VAL A 10 -4.30 -2.33 0.38
N GLY A 11 -4.20 -3.39 1.19
CA GLY A 11 -4.86 -4.66 0.91
C GLY A 11 -4.35 -5.84 1.73
N LEU A 12 -5.05 -6.98 1.65
CA LEU A 12 -4.73 -8.20 2.40
C LEU A 12 -3.32 -8.73 2.13
N GLN A 13 -2.70 -9.42 3.10
CA GLN A 13 -1.50 -10.20 2.81
C GLN A 13 -1.81 -11.16 1.65
N ALA A 14 -0.80 -11.45 0.83
CA ALA A 14 -0.97 -12.24 -0.39
C ALA A 14 -1.96 -11.68 -1.44
N SER A 15 -2.34 -10.39 -1.37
CA SER A 15 -3.18 -9.73 -2.40
C SER A 15 -2.44 -9.33 -3.69
N GLY A 16 -1.14 -9.61 -3.81
CA GLY A 16 -0.33 -9.24 -4.99
C GLY A 16 0.42 -7.90 -4.92
N LYS A 17 0.32 -7.14 -3.82
CA LYS A 17 0.99 -5.84 -3.64
C LYS A 17 2.48 -5.81 -4.02
N THR A 18 3.29 -6.72 -3.48
CA THR A 18 4.72 -6.77 -3.79
C THR A 18 4.99 -7.08 -5.26
N THR A 19 4.16 -7.92 -5.89
CA THR A 19 4.24 -8.19 -7.33
C THR A 19 3.86 -6.95 -8.13
N PHE A 20 2.78 -6.25 -7.74
CA PHE A 20 2.38 -4.98 -8.34
C PHE A 20 3.50 -3.95 -8.26
N TYR A 21 4.12 -3.77 -7.08
CA TYR A 21 5.27 -2.89 -6.90
C TYR A 21 6.39 -3.21 -7.91
N ARG A 22 6.78 -4.48 -8.01
CA ARG A 22 7.84 -4.93 -8.93
C ARG A 22 7.51 -4.68 -10.40
N GLN A 23 6.24 -4.75 -10.78
CA GLN A 23 5.82 -4.59 -12.18
C GLN A 23 5.56 -3.12 -12.55
N HIS A 24 5.07 -2.29 -11.61
CA HIS A 24 4.52 -0.96 -11.93
C HIS A 24 5.24 0.21 -11.27
N LEU A 25 5.91 0.00 -10.13
CA LEU A 25 6.47 1.11 -9.33
C LEU A 25 7.99 1.00 -9.12
N VAL A 26 8.61 -0.16 -9.38
CA VAL A 26 10.05 -0.37 -9.10
C VAL A 26 10.98 0.57 -9.85
N ALA A 27 10.58 1.00 -11.04
CA ALA A 27 11.37 1.89 -11.89
C ALA A 27 11.42 3.34 -11.37
N THR A 28 10.44 3.74 -10.56
CA THR A 28 10.22 5.14 -10.17
C THR A 28 10.22 5.34 -8.65
N HIS A 29 9.79 4.35 -7.87
CA HIS A 29 9.59 4.46 -6.43
C HIS A 29 10.56 3.58 -5.65
N VAL A 30 11.18 4.17 -4.63
CA VAL A 30 11.95 3.43 -3.63
C VAL A 30 11.02 2.51 -2.84
N HIS A 31 11.37 1.23 -2.73
CA HIS A 31 10.62 0.26 -1.94
C HIS A 31 10.80 0.50 -0.45
N VAL A 32 9.70 0.68 0.28
CA VAL A 32 9.69 0.77 1.73
C VAL A 32 8.72 -0.26 2.29
N SER A 33 9.26 -1.29 2.94
CA SER A 33 8.47 -2.31 3.64
C SER A 33 9.05 -2.66 4.99
N LYS A 34 8.20 -2.79 6.01
CA LYS A 34 8.57 -3.30 7.34
C LYS A 34 9.17 -4.72 7.27
N ASP A 35 8.87 -5.50 6.23
CA ASP A 35 9.37 -6.87 6.06
C ASP A 35 10.86 -6.90 5.73
N ASN A 36 11.42 -5.78 5.22
CA ASN A 36 12.86 -5.62 4.99
C ASN A 36 13.64 -5.52 6.32
N TRP A 37 12.97 -5.29 7.45
CA TRP A 37 13.61 -5.07 8.77
C TRP A 37 13.01 -5.96 9.87
N PRO A 38 13.12 -7.30 9.76
CA PRO A 38 12.48 -8.23 10.68
C PRO A 38 12.99 -8.09 12.12
N ASN A 39 14.22 -7.62 12.33
CA ASN A 39 14.82 -7.49 13.67
C ASN A 39 14.71 -6.06 14.25
N ALA A 40 14.07 -5.12 13.56
CA ALA A 40 13.99 -3.74 14.04
C ALA A 40 13.00 -3.60 15.21
N ARG A 41 13.48 -3.13 16.37
CA ARG A 41 12.67 -2.91 17.58
C ARG A 41 11.53 -1.89 17.40
N ARG A 42 11.70 -0.92 16.49
CA ARG A 42 10.73 0.16 16.22
C ARG A 42 10.48 0.30 14.71
N ARG A 43 9.88 -0.72 14.10
CA ARG A 43 9.67 -0.82 12.64
C ARG A 43 8.89 0.37 12.07
N GLN A 44 7.81 0.81 12.73
CA GLN A 44 7.02 1.97 12.28
C GLN A 44 7.88 3.23 12.17
N ARG A 45 8.63 3.55 13.21
CA ARG A 45 9.51 4.72 13.20
C ARG A 45 10.59 4.61 12.14
N ARG A 46 11.17 3.43 11.94
CA ARG A 46 12.16 3.19 10.88
C ARG A 46 11.55 3.40 9.49
N GLN A 47 10.31 2.96 9.27
CA GLN A 47 9.56 3.18 8.04
C GLN A 47 9.36 4.67 7.77
N LEU A 48 8.79 5.41 8.72
CA LEU A 48 8.55 6.84 8.58
C LEU A 48 9.84 7.61 8.30
N ARG A 49 10.93 7.28 9.00
CA ARG A 49 12.23 7.88 8.74
C ARG A 49 12.76 7.59 7.33
N THR A 50 12.62 6.34 6.86
CA THR A 50 13.06 5.97 5.50
C THR A 50 12.25 6.69 4.42
N ILE A 51 10.96 6.93 4.66
CA ILE A 51 10.10 7.72 3.79
C ILE A 51 10.60 9.17 3.75
N ALA A 52 10.78 9.80 4.91
CA ALA A 52 11.26 11.18 5.03
C ALA A 52 12.61 11.37 4.32
N GLU A 53 13.61 10.55 4.65
CA GLU A 53 14.95 10.57 4.04
C GLU A 53 14.89 10.42 2.50
N SER A 54 13.94 9.63 1.99
CA SER A 54 13.78 9.45 0.54
C SER A 54 13.12 10.64 -0.14
N LEU A 55 12.13 11.25 0.51
CA LEU A 55 11.47 12.45 0.01
C LEU A 55 12.41 13.66 0.03
N GLU A 56 13.24 13.80 1.06
CA GLU A 56 14.31 14.82 1.16
C GLU A 56 15.34 14.69 0.03
N GLN A 57 15.65 13.46 -0.39
CA GLN A 57 16.51 13.18 -1.54
C GLN A 57 15.80 13.35 -2.89
N GLY A 58 14.54 13.79 -2.88
CA GLY A 58 13.74 13.93 -4.08
C GLY A 58 13.48 12.60 -4.77
N ARG A 59 13.09 11.56 -4.02
CA ARG A 59 12.70 10.27 -4.59
C ARG A 59 11.25 9.96 -4.25
N ASP A 60 10.55 9.33 -5.18
CA ASP A 60 9.22 8.80 -4.93
C ASP A 60 9.32 7.51 -4.11
N VAL A 61 8.27 7.19 -3.34
CA VAL A 61 8.30 6.09 -2.36
C VAL A 61 7.08 5.20 -2.50
N ALA A 62 7.27 3.89 -2.50
CA ALA A 62 6.19 2.92 -2.45
C ALA A 62 6.22 2.18 -1.11
N VAL A 63 5.14 2.31 -0.34
CA VAL A 63 4.96 1.65 0.95
C VAL A 63 4.22 0.33 0.78
N ASP A 64 4.97 -0.76 0.74
CA ASP A 64 4.46 -2.12 0.50
C ASP A 64 4.30 -2.90 1.82
N ASN A 65 3.26 -2.52 2.56
CA ASN A 65 2.73 -3.28 3.68
C ASN A 65 1.21 -3.45 3.48
N THR A 66 0.52 -4.11 4.41
CA THR A 66 -0.93 -4.32 4.28
C THR A 66 -1.74 -3.05 4.42
N ASN A 67 -1.32 -2.17 5.32
CA ASN A 67 -1.98 -0.91 5.66
C ASN A 67 -3.51 -1.07 5.76
N PRO A 68 -4.07 -1.92 6.65
CA PRO A 68 -5.49 -2.26 6.60
C PRO A 68 -6.42 -1.13 7.05
N SER A 69 -5.95 -0.18 7.86
CA SER A 69 -6.82 0.78 8.54
C SER A 69 -6.20 2.20 8.63
N PRO A 70 -7.01 3.23 8.93
CA PRO A 70 -6.54 4.62 9.08
C PRO A 70 -5.38 4.80 10.01
N GLU A 71 -5.35 4.01 11.08
CA GLU A 71 -4.30 4.06 12.08
C GLU A 71 -2.94 3.61 11.50
N GLU A 72 -2.96 2.79 10.44
CA GLU A 72 -1.76 2.28 9.79
C GLU A 72 -1.28 3.21 8.67
N TRP A 73 -2.18 3.74 7.83
CA TRP A 73 -1.78 4.64 6.74
C TRP A 73 -1.75 6.12 7.12
N GLY A 74 -2.48 6.55 8.15
CA GLY A 74 -2.52 7.95 8.60
C GLY A 74 -1.14 8.55 8.84
N PRO A 75 -0.23 7.86 9.58
CA PRO A 75 1.14 8.34 9.74
C PRO A 75 1.91 8.49 8.42
N LEU A 76 1.61 7.67 7.42
CA LEU A 76 2.24 7.75 6.09
C LEU A 76 1.73 8.97 5.32
N VAL A 77 0.42 9.24 5.39
CA VAL A 77 -0.22 10.42 4.79
C VAL A 77 0.35 11.70 5.40
N VAL A 78 0.47 11.75 6.73
CA VAL A 78 1.06 12.90 7.45
C VAL A 78 2.50 13.13 6.99
N ALA A 79 3.35 12.11 7.05
CA ALA A 79 4.76 12.24 6.64
C ALA A 79 4.89 12.71 5.18
N ALA A 80 4.10 12.17 4.26
CA ALA A 80 4.13 12.59 2.86
C ALA A 80 3.74 14.07 2.69
N ARG A 81 2.71 14.53 3.40
CA ARG A 81 2.24 15.93 3.35
C ARG A 81 3.24 16.91 3.96
N GLU A 82 3.92 16.54 5.05
CA GLU A 82 4.98 17.36 5.67
C GLU A 82 6.13 17.64 4.70
N HIS A 83 6.38 16.74 3.75
CA HIS A 83 7.37 16.92 2.68
C HIS A 83 6.77 17.44 1.35
N GLY A 84 5.52 17.90 1.36
CA GLY A 84 4.84 18.42 0.17
C GLY A 84 4.60 17.36 -0.93
N ALA A 85 4.74 16.07 -0.63
CA ALA A 85 4.49 15.01 -1.59
C ALA A 85 2.98 14.83 -1.85
N ARG A 86 2.67 14.28 -3.02
CA ARG A 86 1.37 13.69 -3.37
C ARG A 86 1.28 12.31 -2.72
N VAL A 87 0.13 11.95 -2.17
CA VAL A 87 -0.12 10.65 -1.55
C VAL A 87 -1.18 9.91 -2.37
N VAL A 88 -0.82 8.74 -2.90
CA VAL A 88 -1.72 7.94 -3.74
C VAL A 88 -1.95 6.60 -3.07
N ALA A 89 -3.22 6.26 -2.80
CA ALA A 89 -3.57 4.93 -2.33
C ALA A 89 -3.76 3.99 -3.52
N TYR A 90 -3.06 2.85 -3.50
CA TYR A 90 -3.32 1.73 -4.39
C TYR A 90 -4.10 0.67 -3.62
N TRP A 91 -5.41 0.66 -3.81
CA TRP A 91 -6.36 -0.22 -3.14
C TRP A 91 -6.48 -1.56 -3.86
N PHE A 92 -6.20 -2.65 -3.16
CA PHE A 92 -6.39 -4.02 -3.63
C PHE A 92 -7.65 -4.57 -2.95
N PRO A 93 -8.80 -4.65 -3.64
CA PRO A 93 -10.03 -5.18 -3.07
C PRO A 93 -9.81 -6.55 -2.43
N PRO A 94 -10.40 -6.82 -1.25
CA PRO A 94 -10.18 -8.08 -0.56
C PRO A 94 -10.77 -9.24 -1.35
N ASP A 95 -9.91 -10.19 -1.69
CA ASP A 95 -10.29 -11.54 -2.11
C ASP A 95 -9.65 -12.51 -1.11
N LEU A 96 -10.42 -12.88 -0.08
CA LEU A 96 -9.90 -13.72 1.00
C LEU A 96 -9.58 -15.13 0.51
N ALA A 97 -10.43 -15.72 -0.34
CA ALA A 97 -10.24 -17.07 -0.85
C ALA A 97 -8.93 -17.15 -1.66
N ALA A 98 -8.76 -16.29 -2.68
CA ALA A 98 -7.54 -16.28 -3.47
C ALA A 98 -6.31 -15.85 -2.65
N SER A 99 -6.48 -15.01 -1.63
CA SER A 99 -5.37 -14.63 -0.74
C SER A 99 -4.94 -15.80 0.16
N LEU A 100 -5.87 -16.63 0.66
CA LEU A 100 -5.56 -17.83 1.43
C LEU A 100 -4.83 -18.86 0.56
N GLU A 101 -5.33 -19.13 -0.64
CA GLU A 101 -4.68 -20.04 -1.60
C GLU A 101 -3.24 -19.61 -1.90
N ARG A 102 -3.03 -18.34 -2.27
CA ARG A 102 -1.68 -17.81 -2.53
C ARG A 102 -0.80 -17.80 -1.30
N ASN A 103 -1.36 -17.55 -0.12
CA ASN A 103 -0.62 -17.58 1.13
C ASN A 103 -0.18 -19.01 1.48
N ALA A 104 -0.99 -20.04 1.21
CA ALA A 104 -0.62 -21.44 1.41
C ALA A 104 0.59 -21.86 0.57
N LEU A 105 0.74 -21.30 -0.63
CA LEU A 105 1.89 -21.53 -1.51
C LEU A 105 3.19 -20.85 -1.03
N ARG A 106 3.14 -19.96 -0.04
CA ARG A 106 4.34 -19.29 0.47
C ARG A 106 5.20 -20.22 1.34
N PRO A 107 6.53 -20.19 1.21
CA PRO A 107 7.43 -21.03 2.00
C PRO A 107 7.68 -20.45 3.40
N GLY A 108 7.78 -21.35 4.38
CA GLY A 108 8.29 -21.06 5.73
C GLY A 108 7.65 -19.82 6.38
N ARG A 109 8.50 -18.89 6.83
CA ARG A 109 8.09 -17.67 7.56
C ARG A 109 7.35 -16.64 6.70
N ALA A 110 7.31 -16.79 5.38
CA ALA A 110 6.54 -15.92 4.49
C ALA A 110 5.04 -16.28 4.48
N ARG A 111 4.68 -17.50 4.92
CA ARG A 111 3.29 -17.93 5.11
C ARG A 111 2.74 -17.29 6.38
N VAL A 112 1.65 -16.56 6.22
CA VAL A 112 0.94 -15.91 7.33
C VAL A 112 -0.06 -16.91 7.93
N PRO A 113 -0.15 -17.06 9.26
CA PRO A 113 -1.21 -17.86 9.87
C PRO A 113 -2.60 -17.36 9.46
N GLU A 114 -3.55 -18.25 9.19
CA GLU A 114 -4.90 -17.88 8.74
C GLU A 114 -5.59 -16.91 9.70
N VAL A 115 -5.44 -17.11 11.01
CA VAL A 115 -5.96 -16.19 12.04
C VAL A 115 -5.47 -14.75 11.83
N GLY A 116 -4.23 -14.56 11.38
CA GLY A 116 -3.67 -13.26 11.04
C GLY A 116 -4.27 -12.66 9.77
N MET A 117 -4.63 -13.50 8.79
CA MET A 117 -5.37 -13.07 7.59
C MET A 117 -6.76 -12.58 7.97
N TYR A 118 -7.52 -13.37 8.73
CA TYR A 118 -8.87 -13.00 9.20
C TYR A 118 -8.86 -11.73 10.07
N ALA A 119 -7.88 -11.58 10.96
CA ALA A 119 -7.71 -10.36 11.75
C ALA A 119 -7.47 -9.13 10.84
N THR A 120 -6.73 -9.30 9.74
CA THR A 120 -6.48 -8.23 8.78
C THR A 120 -7.75 -7.88 8.00
N VAL A 121 -8.52 -8.87 7.53
CA VAL A 121 -9.81 -8.66 6.85
C VAL A 121 -10.75 -7.81 7.71
N LYS A 122 -10.88 -8.14 9.00
CA LYS A 122 -11.76 -7.40 9.92
C LYS A 122 -11.38 -5.93 10.08
N ARG A 123 -10.10 -5.60 9.95
CA ARG A 123 -9.59 -4.23 10.02
C ARG A 123 -9.59 -3.52 8.66
N LEU A 124 -9.64 -4.29 7.58
CA LEU A 124 -9.42 -3.78 6.24
C LEU A 124 -10.55 -2.83 5.83
N ARG A 125 -10.20 -1.56 5.65
CA ARG A 125 -11.11 -0.54 5.16
C ARG A 125 -10.60 0.00 3.84
N ARG A 126 -11.52 0.22 2.90
CA ARG A 126 -11.21 0.89 1.63
C ARG A 126 -10.77 2.34 1.90
N PRO A 127 -9.64 2.81 1.33
CA PRO A 127 -9.20 4.20 1.47
C PRO A 127 -10.08 5.13 0.63
N ARG A 128 -10.21 6.37 1.07
CA ARG A 128 -10.99 7.45 0.42
C ARG A 128 -10.15 8.72 0.31
N LEU A 129 -10.53 9.63 -0.58
CA LEU A 129 -9.89 10.96 -0.64
C LEU A 129 -10.00 11.71 0.71
N SER A 130 -11.13 11.55 1.41
CA SER A 130 -11.35 12.09 2.76
C SER A 130 -10.36 11.60 3.81
N ASP A 131 -9.59 10.54 3.54
CA ASP A 131 -8.54 10.03 4.43
C ASP A 131 -7.20 10.78 4.25
N GLY A 132 -7.19 11.81 3.42
CA GLY A 132 -6.03 12.64 3.14
C GLY A 132 -5.21 12.22 1.93
N PHE A 133 -5.68 11.23 1.15
CA PHE A 133 -5.09 10.85 -0.13
C PHE A 133 -5.44 11.85 -1.22
N ASP A 134 -4.48 12.19 -2.08
CA ASP A 134 -4.71 13.02 -3.28
C ASP A 134 -5.35 12.20 -4.41
N ALA A 135 -5.20 10.88 -4.39
CA ALA A 135 -5.89 9.97 -5.32
C ALA A 135 -6.04 8.57 -4.70
N VAL A 136 -7.11 7.89 -5.08
CA VAL A 136 -7.32 6.46 -4.81
C VAL A 136 -7.40 5.72 -6.13
N ARG A 137 -6.61 4.66 -6.27
CA ARG A 137 -6.54 3.81 -7.45
C ARG A 137 -6.89 2.38 -7.05
N THR A 138 -7.91 1.81 -7.67
CA THR A 138 -8.25 0.39 -7.48
C THR A 138 -7.39 -0.48 -8.38
N VAL A 139 -6.76 -1.49 -7.79
CA VAL A 139 -5.89 -2.45 -8.45
C VAL A 139 -6.55 -3.82 -8.43
N THR A 140 -6.78 -4.39 -9.62
CA THR A 140 -7.32 -5.74 -9.80
C THR A 140 -6.41 -6.58 -10.67
N PHE A 141 -6.53 -7.91 -10.59
CA PHE A 141 -5.87 -8.81 -11.55
C PHE A 141 -6.53 -8.67 -12.92
N ASP A 142 -5.73 -8.69 -13.98
CA ASP A 142 -6.20 -8.64 -15.37
C ASP A 142 -6.50 -10.03 -15.97
N GLY A 143 -6.26 -11.10 -15.20
CA GLY A 143 -6.40 -12.49 -15.62
C GLY A 143 -5.27 -13.03 -16.51
N ARG A 144 -4.24 -12.22 -16.80
CA ARG A 144 -3.09 -12.55 -17.67
C ARG A 144 -1.75 -12.50 -16.94
N GLY A 145 -1.80 -12.45 -15.60
CA GLY A 145 -0.61 -12.35 -14.74
C GLY A 145 -0.14 -10.92 -14.48
N GLY A 146 -0.91 -9.92 -14.93
CA GLY A 146 -0.69 -8.50 -14.67
C GLY A 146 -1.76 -7.90 -13.76
N PHE A 147 -1.82 -6.57 -13.80
CA PHE A 147 -2.76 -5.78 -13.01
C PHE A 147 -3.43 -4.72 -13.88
N ALA A 148 -4.72 -4.51 -13.63
CA ALA A 148 -5.44 -3.33 -14.12
C ALA A 148 -5.52 -2.29 -12.99
N VAL A 149 -5.25 -1.04 -13.31
CA VAL A 149 -5.34 0.10 -12.38
C VAL A 149 -6.43 1.03 -12.87
N ARG A 150 -7.43 1.31 -12.03
CA ARG A 150 -8.51 2.25 -12.31
C ARG A 150 -8.42 3.39 -11.32
N GLU A 151 -8.45 4.63 -11.81
CA GLU A 151 -8.66 5.79 -10.93
C GLU A 151 -10.09 5.77 -10.42
N GLU A 152 -10.26 6.08 -9.14
CA GLU A 152 -11.59 6.21 -8.55
C GLU A 152 -11.99 7.67 -8.60
N ASP A 153 -13.08 7.95 -9.30
CA ASP A 153 -13.76 9.22 -9.21
C ASP A 153 -14.39 9.33 -7.82
N ASP A 154 -14.30 10.51 -7.19
CA ASP A 154 -14.99 10.76 -5.93
C ASP A 154 -16.50 10.55 -6.13
N PRO A 155 -17.18 9.63 -5.42
CA PRO A 155 -18.62 9.46 -5.56
C PRO A 155 -19.45 10.70 -5.14
N GLY A 156 -18.79 11.80 -4.73
CA GLY A 156 -19.40 13.08 -4.35
C GLY A 156 -19.80 14.01 -5.49
N GLU A 157 -19.38 13.80 -6.74
CA GLU A 157 -19.76 14.67 -7.86
C GLU A 157 -20.78 13.98 -8.76
N ARG A 158 -22.03 13.85 -8.27
CA ARG A 158 -23.17 13.70 -9.19
C ARG A 158 -23.44 15.09 -9.79
N PRO A 159 -23.31 15.30 -11.11
CA PRO A 159 -23.81 16.52 -11.72
C PRO A 159 -25.31 16.61 -11.45
N ARG A 160 -25.75 17.78 -11.00
CA ARG A 160 -27.17 18.13 -10.83
C ARG A 160 -27.90 18.10 -12.17
#